data_AF-A0A9E4WIY6-F1
#
_entry.id   AF-A0A9E4WIY6-F1
#
_cell.length_a   1.000
_cell.length_b   1.000
_cell.length_c   1.000
_cell.angle_alpha   90.00
_cell.angle_beta   90.00
_cell.angle_gamma   90.00
#
_symmetry.space_group_name_H-M   'P 1'
#
loop_
_entity.id
_entity.type
_entity.pdbx_description
1 polymer ?
#
loop_
_entity_poly.entity_id
_entity_poly.type
_entity_poly.pdbx_seq_one_letter_code
_entity_poly.pdbx_strand_id
1 'polypeptide(L)'
;SRNLLTLKSNDQGFSPEKGVFWFFVPVFNLFKPWQVYRELFRGSDPAVTTDDELAWKKKGRVPAIVNVWAGIFVAVFVFNPRTIGWFWNSVRETINEVVTAHQRLIIADILLAALGVAAIIVVIELHRRQEARHALVGNITITPPRPVDPLEEALKEGIRRKELENRKSRSG
;
A
#
# COMPACT_ATOMS: atom_id res chain seq x y z
N SER A 1 -8.85 2.22 2.53
CA SER A 1 -9.02 3.06 3.73
C SER A 1 -9.93 4.24 3.39
N ARG A 2 -10.75 4.74 4.32
CA ARG A 2 -11.70 5.86 4.07
C ARG A 2 -10.99 7.15 3.62
N ASN A 3 -9.79 7.43 4.12
CA ASN A 3 -8.99 8.61 3.74
C ASN A 3 -8.46 8.58 2.30
N LEU A 4 -8.50 7.44 1.60
CA LEU A 4 -8.11 7.37 0.18
C LEU A 4 -9.24 7.81 -0.75
N LEU A 5 -10.47 7.53 -0.35
CA LEU A 5 -11.67 7.89 -1.12
C LEU A 5 -11.88 9.41 -1.13
N THR A 6 -11.39 10.12 -0.11
CA THR A 6 -11.45 11.58 0.00
C THR A 6 -10.39 12.30 -0.84
N LEU A 7 -9.56 11.56 -1.59
CA LEU A 7 -8.47 12.14 -2.39
C LEU A 7 -8.84 12.31 -3.88
N LYS A 8 -10.03 11.93 -4.35
CA LYS A 8 -10.42 11.95 -5.79
C LYS A 8 -9.32 11.42 -6.74
N SER A 9 -8.50 10.49 -6.26
CA SER A 9 -7.41 9.89 -7.03
C SER A 9 -7.88 8.53 -7.52
N ASN A 10 -8.54 8.51 -8.67
CA ASN A 10 -9.00 7.27 -9.30
C ASN A 10 -7.82 6.48 -9.87
N ASP A 11 -8.01 5.16 -10.01
CA ASP A 11 -7.04 4.22 -10.61
C ASP A 11 -5.70 4.09 -9.84
N GLN A 12 -5.77 4.00 -8.50
CA GLN A 12 -4.62 3.58 -7.70
C GLN A 12 -4.27 2.11 -8.02
N GLY A 13 -2.97 1.81 -8.15
CA GLY A 13 -2.50 0.45 -8.45
C GLY A 13 -2.72 -0.53 -7.30
N PHE A 14 -3.17 -0.03 -6.15
CA PHE A 14 -3.47 -0.77 -4.94
C PHE A 14 -4.98 -0.96 -4.77
N SER A 15 -5.41 -2.22 -4.70
CA SER A 15 -6.75 -2.60 -4.23
C SER A 15 -6.62 -3.53 -3.02
N PRO A 16 -7.58 -3.54 -2.08
CA PRO A 16 -7.54 -4.43 -0.92
C PRO A 16 -7.37 -5.90 -1.30
N GLU A 17 -8.03 -6.34 -2.39
CA GLU A 17 -7.97 -7.71 -2.89
C GLU A 17 -6.56 -8.04 -3.38
N LYS A 18 -5.93 -7.14 -4.15
CA LYS A 18 -4.53 -7.30 -4.62
C LYS A 18 -3.56 -7.34 -3.45
N GLY A 19 -3.81 -6.56 -2.40
CA GLY A 19 -2.99 -6.52 -1.20
C GLY A 19 -2.86 -7.89 -0.51
N VAL A 20 -3.96 -8.64 -0.42
CA VAL A 20 -3.95 -10.00 0.15
C VAL A 20 -3.05 -10.93 -0.66
N PHE A 21 -3.16 -10.90 -2.00
CA PHE A 21 -2.31 -11.74 -2.85
C PHE A 21 -0.82 -11.40 -2.77
N TRP A 22 -0.48 -10.13 -2.51
CA TRP A 22 0.92 -9.71 -2.41
C TRP A 22 1.66 -10.32 -1.22
N PHE A 23 0.96 -10.60 -0.11
CA PHE A 23 1.58 -11.24 1.05
C PHE A 23 2.17 -12.61 0.74
N PHE A 24 1.57 -13.34 -0.20
CA PHE A 24 2.00 -14.69 -0.60
C PHE A 24 3.17 -14.69 -1.59
N VAL A 25 3.54 -13.54 -2.16
CA VAL A 25 4.64 -13.42 -3.11
C VAL A 25 5.78 -12.65 -2.43
N PRO A 26 6.87 -13.32 -1.99
CA PRO A 26 7.93 -12.67 -1.21
C PRO A 26 8.55 -11.44 -1.88
N VAL A 27 8.69 -11.48 -3.21
CA VAL A 27 9.20 -10.34 -4.01
C VAL A 27 8.28 -9.13 -3.90
N PHE A 28 6.96 -9.33 -3.83
CA PHE A 28 6.01 -8.24 -3.69
C PHE A 28 6.06 -7.59 -2.31
N ASN A 29 6.41 -8.35 -1.25
CA ASN A 29 6.65 -7.77 0.08
C ASN A 29 7.81 -6.78 0.12
N LEU A 30 8.72 -6.82 -0.88
CA LEU A 30 9.81 -5.84 -1.01
C LEU A 30 9.39 -4.61 -1.81
N PHE A 31 8.80 -4.80 -3.00
CA PHE A 31 8.54 -3.69 -3.93
C PHE A 31 7.21 -2.96 -3.70
N LYS A 32 6.18 -3.67 -3.23
CA LYS A 32 4.83 -3.11 -3.13
C LYS A 32 4.66 -2.05 -2.05
N PRO A 33 5.28 -2.16 -0.85
CA PRO A 33 5.21 -1.10 0.14
C PRO A 33 5.70 0.24 -0.42
N TRP A 34 6.84 0.25 -1.11
CA TRP A 34 7.35 1.46 -1.76
C TRP A 34 6.40 1.99 -2.84
N GLN A 35 5.87 1.11 -3.70
CA GLN A 35 4.91 1.52 -4.74
C GLN A 35 3.68 2.21 -4.12
N VAL A 36 3.11 1.61 -3.06
CA VAL A 36 1.94 2.14 -2.36
C VAL A 36 2.23 3.50 -1.76
N TYR A 37 3.33 3.65 -1.02
CA TYR A 37 3.68 4.95 -0.45
C TYR A 37 3.93 5.99 -1.53
N ARG A 38 4.63 5.64 -2.61
CA ARG A 38 4.88 6.55 -3.73
C ARG A 38 3.57 7.06 -4.36
N GLU A 39 2.63 6.16 -4.62
CA GLU A 39 1.32 6.53 -5.17
C GLU A 39 0.51 7.39 -4.18
N LEU A 40 0.56 7.04 -2.90
CA LEU A 40 -0.11 7.77 -1.82
C LEU A 40 0.41 9.21 -1.71
N PHE A 41 1.74 9.41 -1.76
CA PHE A 41 2.35 10.74 -1.76
C PHE A 41 1.99 11.58 -2.98
N ARG A 42 1.97 10.97 -4.17
CA ARG A 42 1.55 11.65 -5.41
C ARG A 42 0.08 12.05 -5.34
N GLY A 43 -0.75 11.15 -4.82
CA GLY A 43 -2.16 11.42 -4.56
C GLY A 43 -2.32 12.54 -3.54
N SER A 44 -1.55 12.57 -2.46
CA SER A 44 -1.68 13.59 -1.41
C SER A 44 -1.04 14.95 -1.74
N ASP A 45 -0.53 15.17 -2.95
CA ASP A 45 0.09 16.45 -3.33
C ASP A 45 -0.98 17.58 -3.47
N PRO A 46 -0.92 18.64 -2.65
CA PRO A 46 -1.87 19.75 -2.72
C PRO A 46 -1.74 20.60 -3.99
N ALA A 47 -0.60 20.54 -4.68
CA ALA A 47 -0.37 21.32 -5.90
C ALA A 47 -1.04 20.72 -7.15
N VAL A 48 -1.59 19.51 -7.05
CA VAL A 48 -2.29 18.85 -8.16
C VAL A 48 -3.74 19.33 -8.19
N THR A 49 -4.10 20.00 -9.29
CA THR A 49 -5.46 20.50 -9.56
C THR A 49 -6.48 19.37 -9.58
N THR A 50 -7.67 19.60 -9.02
CA THR A 50 -8.77 18.62 -8.94
C THR A 50 -9.51 18.39 -10.27
N ASP A 51 -9.20 19.15 -11.31
CA ASP A 51 -9.94 19.14 -12.57
C ASP A 51 -9.67 17.91 -13.44
N ASP A 52 -8.54 17.22 -13.20
CA ASP A 52 -8.16 15.98 -13.89
C ASP A 52 -7.80 14.90 -12.85
N GLU A 53 -8.65 13.87 -12.77
CA GLU A 53 -8.53 12.76 -11.82
C GLU A 53 -7.25 11.92 -12.00
N LEU A 54 -6.56 12.04 -13.14
CA LEU A 54 -5.29 11.33 -13.42
C LEU A 54 -4.06 12.25 -13.31
N ALA A 55 -4.24 13.57 -13.10
CA ALA A 55 -3.14 14.52 -13.03
C ALA A 55 -2.14 14.20 -11.92
N TRP A 56 -2.59 13.57 -10.83
CA TRP A 56 -1.73 13.16 -9.71
C TRP A 56 -0.64 12.16 -10.13
N LYS A 57 -0.92 11.30 -11.12
CA LYS A 57 0.07 10.30 -11.60
C LYS A 57 1.27 10.96 -12.28
N LYS A 58 1.04 12.09 -12.97
CA LYS A 58 2.04 12.81 -13.77
C LYS A 58 2.69 13.98 -13.02
N LYS A 59 1.90 14.74 -12.28
CA LYS A 59 2.33 15.99 -11.61
C LYS A 59 2.64 15.83 -10.13
N GLY A 60 2.11 14.79 -9.47
CA GLY A 60 2.30 14.56 -8.05
C GLY A 60 3.77 14.35 -7.70
N ARG A 61 4.27 15.11 -6.72
CA ARG A 61 5.66 15.06 -6.27
C ARG A 61 5.82 14.13 -5.08
N VAL A 62 6.85 13.30 -5.14
CA VAL A 62 7.25 12.39 -4.06
C VAL A 62 8.43 13.01 -3.33
N PRO A 63 8.34 13.25 -2.01
CA PRO A 63 9.46 13.73 -1.21
C PRO A 63 10.68 12.81 -1.27
N ALA A 64 11.88 13.38 -1.22
CA ALA A 64 13.12 12.61 -1.19
C ALA A 64 13.18 11.63 0.00
N ILE A 65 12.60 11.99 1.15
CA ILE A 65 12.55 11.14 2.34
C ILE A 65 11.88 9.78 2.10
N VAL A 66 10.92 9.70 1.16
CA VAL A 66 10.27 8.43 0.80
C VAL A 66 11.26 7.50 0.09
N ASN A 67 12.13 8.04 -0.75
CA ASN A 67 13.17 7.26 -1.43
C ASN A 67 14.29 6.85 -0.46
N VAL A 68 14.65 7.74 0.48
CA VAL A 68 15.61 7.42 1.56
C VAL A 68 15.08 6.29 2.44
N TRP A 69 13.84 6.39 2.91
CA TRP A 69 13.17 5.34 3.67
C TRP A 69 13.14 4.01 2.91
N ALA A 70 12.82 4.05 1.62
CA ALA A 70 12.80 2.84 0.79
C ALA A 70 14.18 2.21 0.63
N GLY A 71 15.24 3.01 0.51
CA GLY A 71 16.61 2.52 0.49
C GLY A 71 17.00 1.83 1.80
N ILE A 72 16.66 2.44 2.94
CA ILE A 72 16.87 1.83 4.27
C ILE A 72 16.06 0.53 4.41
N PHE A 73 14.81 0.52 3.94
CA PHE A 73 13.95 -0.66 3.96
C PHE A 73 14.58 -1.83 3.19
N VAL A 74 15.10 -1.59 1.99
CA VAL A 74 15.82 -2.61 1.21
C VAL A 74 17.07 -3.08 1.94
N ALA A 75 17.83 -2.17 2.56
CA ALA A 75 19.00 -2.52 3.34
C ALA A 75 18.65 -3.43 4.54
N VAL A 76 17.58 -3.13 5.29
CA VAL A 76 17.08 -4.00 6.37
C VAL A 76 16.61 -5.35 5.82
N PHE A 77 15.93 -5.36 4.68
CA PHE A 77 15.46 -6.59 4.07
C PHE A 77 16.62 -7.52 3.67
N VAL A 78 17.74 -6.97 3.20
CA VAL A 78 18.95 -7.74 2.84
C VAL A 78 19.82 -8.05 4.07
N PHE A 79 19.79 -7.18 5.09
CA PHE A 79 20.64 -7.23 6.27
C PHE A 79 19.82 -7.31 7.56
N ASN A 80 19.23 -8.49 7.78
CA ASN A 80 18.45 -8.83 8.98
C ASN A 80 19.00 -10.11 9.67
N PRO A 81 18.55 -10.44 10.90
CA PRO A 81 19.04 -11.62 11.63
C PRO A 81 18.95 -12.94 10.86
N ARG A 82 17.92 -13.11 10.03
CA ARG A 82 17.72 -14.33 9.22
C ARG A 82 18.75 -14.43 8.09
N THR A 83 18.91 -13.35 7.32
CA THR A 83 19.93 -13.32 6.25
C THR A 83 21.34 -13.42 6.84
N ILE A 84 21.60 -12.77 7.98
CA ILE A 84 22.88 -12.82 8.70
C ILE A 84 23.25 -14.25 9.09
N GLY A 85 22.29 -15.03 9.57
CA GLY A 85 22.50 -16.44 9.88
C GLY A 85 22.71 -17.32 8.65
N TRP A 86 21.98 -17.07 7.57
CA TRP A 86 22.00 -17.94 6.38
C TRP A 86 23.14 -17.65 5.40
N PHE A 87 23.42 -16.38 5.12
CA PHE A 87 24.33 -15.98 4.04
C PHE A 87 25.64 -15.40 4.55
N TRP A 88 25.63 -14.75 5.71
CA TRP A 88 26.79 -13.99 6.19
C TRP A 88 27.60 -14.75 7.24
N ASN A 89 26.99 -15.68 7.99
CA ASN A 89 27.63 -16.43 9.09
C ASN A 89 27.08 -17.87 9.19
N SER A 90 27.03 -18.59 8.06
CA SER A 90 26.45 -19.94 7.98
C SER A 90 27.24 -21.00 8.75
N VAL A 91 28.55 -20.78 8.97
CA VAL A 91 29.44 -21.65 9.73
C VAL A 91 30.08 -20.83 10.85
N ARG A 92 30.06 -21.36 12.07
CA ARG A 92 30.68 -20.74 13.26
C ARG A 92 31.47 -21.81 14.02
N GLU A 93 32.75 -21.91 13.73
CA GLU A 93 33.67 -22.87 14.32
C GLU A 93 34.55 -22.20 15.39
N THR A 94 34.72 -20.88 15.33
CA THR A 94 35.59 -20.13 16.25
C THR A 94 34.85 -19.08 17.08
N ILE A 95 35.41 -18.75 18.26
CA ILE A 95 34.89 -17.67 19.11
C ILE A 95 34.86 -16.33 18.36
N ASN A 96 35.85 -16.06 17.51
CA ASN A 96 35.92 -14.83 16.72
C ASN A 96 34.77 -14.72 15.71
N GLU A 97 34.32 -15.82 15.13
CA GLU A 97 33.16 -15.85 14.22
C GLU A 97 31.86 -15.59 14.97
N VAL A 98 31.74 -16.09 16.20
CA VAL A 98 30.60 -15.79 17.08
C VAL A 98 30.54 -14.30 17.41
N VAL A 99 31.68 -13.69 17.78
CA VAL A 99 31.79 -12.26 18.06
C VAL A 99 31.43 -11.44 16.81
N THR A 100 31.97 -11.80 15.65
CA THR A 100 31.70 -11.12 14.38
C THR A 100 30.22 -11.19 14.01
N ALA A 101 29.58 -12.34 14.19
CA ALA A 101 28.16 -12.49 13.95
C ALA A 101 27.32 -11.60 14.87
N HIS A 102 27.72 -11.45 16.13
CA HIS A 102 27.04 -10.60 17.09
C HIS A 102 27.18 -9.12 16.74
N GLN A 103 28.38 -8.67 16.31
CA GLN A 103 28.58 -7.31 15.80
C GLN A 103 27.66 -7.00 14.61
N ARG A 104 27.49 -7.96 13.69
CA ARG A 104 26.58 -7.81 12.55
C ARG A 104 25.12 -7.70 12.97
N LEU A 105 24.70 -8.43 14.01
CA LEU A 105 23.35 -8.30 14.57
C LEU A 105 23.13 -6.91 15.17
N ILE A 106 24.11 -6.37 15.91
CA ILE A 106 24.04 -5.00 16.44
C ILE A 106 23.88 -3.98 15.31
N ILE A 107 24.61 -4.13 14.20
CA ILE A 107 24.46 -3.26 13.02
C ILE A 107 23.05 -3.37 12.43
N ALA A 108 22.49 -4.58 12.35
CA ALA A 108 21.13 -4.79 11.87
C ALA A 108 20.08 -4.12 12.77
N ASP A 109 20.27 -4.17 14.09
CA ASP A 109 19.38 -3.51 15.06
C ASP A 109 19.44 -1.98 14.93
N ILE A 110 20.63 -1.40 14.74
CA ILE A 110 20.81 0.04 14.47
C ILE A 110 20.09 0.44 13.17
N LEU A 111 20.24 -0.38 12.11
CA LEU A 111 19.59 -0.13 10.83
C LEU A 111 18.06 -0.23 10.95
N LEU A 112 17.56 -1.18 11.73
CA LEU A 112 16.13 -1.33 12.02
C LEU A 112 15.59 -0.13 12.82
N ALA A 113 16.33 0.37 13.80
CA ALA A 113 15.98 1.57 14.54
C ALA A 113 15.92 2.80 13.61
N ALA A 114 16.91 2.95 12.72
CA ALA A 114 16.93 4.02 11.72
C ALA A 114 15.73 3.92 10.75
N LEU A 115 15.36 2.70 10.34
CA LEU A 115 14.15 2.46 9.53
C LEU A 115 12.89 2.90 10.28
N GLY A 116 12.78 2.59 11.57
CA GLY A 116 11.66 3.01 12.40
C GLY A 116 11.51 4.53 12.49
N VAL A 117 12.62 5.24 12.74
CA VAL A 117 12.65 6.71 12.74
C VAL A 117 12.25 7.27 11.38
N ALA A 118 12.83 6.75 10.29
CA ALA A 118 12.49 7.17 8.93
C ALA A 118 11.00 6.92 8.62
N ALA A 119 10.44 5.79 9.06
CA ALA A 119 9.02 5.47 8.87
C ALA A 119 8.11 6.48 9.59
N ILE A 120 8.44 6.86 10.83
CA ILE A 120 7.70 7.89 11.58
C ILE A 120 7.71 9.22 10.81
N ILE A 121 8.88 9.65 10.32
CA ILE A 121 9.01 10.90 9.55
C ILE A 121 8.18 10.83 8.26
N VAL A 122 8.22 9.71 7.54
CA VAL A 122 7.43 9.50 6.32
C VAL A 122 5.93 9.57 6.61
N VAL A 123 5.46 8.95 7.70
CA VAL A 123 4.04 8.99 8.08
C VAL A 123 3.60 10.40 8.47
N ILE A 124 4.41 11.14 9.23
CA ILE A 124 4.12 12.53 9.60
C ILE A 124 4.03 13.41 8.35
N GLU A 125 5.00 13.32 7.43
CA GLU A 125 5.00 14.11 6.19
C GLU A 125 3.83 13.74 5.28
N LEU A 126 3.46 12.46 5.24
CA LEU A 126 2.28 12.02 4.51
C LEU A 126 1.01 12.63 5.11
N HIS A 127 0.85 12.53 6.43
CA HIS A 127 -0.31 13.07 7.14
C HIS A 127 -0.46 14.58 6.91
N ARG A 128 0.64 15.33 7.05
CA ARG A 128 0.69 16.78 6.77
C ARG A 128 0.19 17.13 5.37
N ARG A 129 0.59 16.35 4.37
CA ARG A 129 0.15 16.54 2.97
C ARG A 129 -1.31 16.17 2.76
N GLN A 130 -1.78 15.10 3.38
CA GLN A 130 -3.18 14.70 3.33
C GLN A 130 -4.08 15.79 3.94
N GLU A 131 -3.70 16.35 5.09
CA GLU A 131 -4.42 17.47 5.71
C GLU A 131 -4.39 18.72 4.83
N ALA A 132 -3.23 19.09 4.27
CA ALA A 132 -3.13 20.23 3.36
C ALA A 132 -4.03 20.07 2.12
N ARG A 133 -4.09 18.86 1.55
CA ARG A 133 -4.95 18.56 0.42
C ARG A 133 -6.43 18.53 0.83
N HIS A 134 -6.75 17.97 1.99
CA HIS A 134 -8.10 17.94 2.51
C HIS A 134 -8.64 19.36 2.76
N ALA A 135 -7.82 20.27 3.28
CA ALA A 135 -8.17 21.68 3.46
C ALA A 135 -8.51 22.39 2.13
N LEU A 136 -7.86 22.01 1.02
CA LEU A 136 -8.11 22.58 -0.31
C LEU A 136 -9.34 21.98 -1.00
N VAL A 137 -9.55 20.67 -0.85
CA VAL A 137 -10.63 19.94 -1.56
C VAL A 137 -11.95 19.98 -0.77
N GLY A 138 -11.90 20.22 0.54
CA GLY A 138 -13.06 20.22 1.44
C GLY A 138 -13.55 18.81 1.80
N ASN A 139 -14.58 18.76 2.65
CA ASN A 139 -15.19 17.49 3.07
C ASN A 139 -15.87 16.81 1.87
N ILE A 140 -15.29 15.71 1.38
CA ILE A 140 -15.91 14.92 0.32
C ILE A 140 -16.91 13.97 0.97
N THR A 141 -18.20 14.26 0.84
CA THR A 141 -19.29 13.33 1.17
C THR A 141 -19.26 12.18 0.16
N ILE A 142 -18.44 11.17 0.44
CA ILE A 142 -18.60 9.86 -0.18
C ILE A 142 -19.87 9.28 0.42
N THR A 143 -21.01 9.46 -0.24
CA THR A 143 -22.19 8.67 0.08
C THR A 143 -21.81 7.22 -0.20
N PRO A 144 -21.72 6.34 0.81
CA PRO A 144 -21.47 4.94 0.52
C PRO A 144 -22.54 4.45 -0.45
N PRO A 145 -22.20 3.58 -1.42
CA PRO A 145 -23.23 2.91 -2.20
C PRO A 145 -24.23 2.32 -1.21
N ARG A 146 -25.54 2.56 -1.44
CA ARG A 146 -26.58 2.07 -0.53
C ARG A 146 -26.33 0.58 -0.30
N PRO A 147 -26.40 0.09 0.95
CA PRO A 147 -26.37 -1.35 1.20
C PRO A 147 -27.38 -2.00 0.25
N VAL A 148 -26.91 -2.95 -0.55
CA VAL A 148 -27.81 -3.69 -1.44
C VAL A 148 -28.76 -4.46 -0.52
N ASP A 149 -30.05 -4.15 -0.60
CA ASP A 149 -31.06 -4.85 0.18
C ASP A 149 -31.11 -6.31 -0.30
N PRO A 150 -30.88 -7.31 0.57
CA PRO A 150 -30.97 -8.72 0.20
C PRO A 150 -32.29 -9.07 -0.50
N LEU A 151 -33.38 -8.37 -0.17
CA LEU A 151 -34.68 -8.53 -0.83
C LEU A 151 -34.70 -7.99 -2.26
N GLU A 152 -34.09 -6.83 -2.53
CA GLU A 152 -34.01 -6.28 -3.89
C GLU A 152 -33.19 -7.19 -4.80
N GLU A 153 -32.10 -7.76 -4.29
CA GLU A 153 -31.24 -8.67 -5.04
C GLU A 153 -31.94 -10.00 -5.33
N ALA A 154 -32.59 -10.59 -4.33
CA ALA A 154 -33.40 -11.79 -4.50
C ALA A 154 -34.56 -11.58 -5.48
N LEU A 155 -35.21 -10.41 -5.45
CA LEU A 155 -36.31 -10.06 -6.36
C LEU A 155 -35.82 -9.91 -7.81
N LYS A 156 -34.70 -9.18 -8.01
CA LYS A 156 -34.07 -9.04 -9.34
C LYS A 156 -33.66 -10.39 -9.92
N GLU A 157 -33.09 -11.26 -9.10
CA GLU A 157 -32.69 -12.60 -9.53
C GLU A 157 -33.91 -13.48 -9.87
N GLY A 158 -34.99 -13.39 -9.09
CA GLY A 158 -36.25 -14.05 -9.37
C GLY A 158 -36.90 -13.60 -10.69
N ILE A 159 -36.94 -12.28 -10.94
CA ILE A 159 -37.45 -11.70 -12.20
C ILE A 159 -36.59 -12.20 -13.38
N ARG A 160 -35.27 -12.18 -13.24
CA ARG A 160 -34.33 -12.63 -14.28
C ARG A 160 -34.52 -14.10 -14.63
N ARG A 161 -34.74 -14.97 -13.63
CA ARG A 161 -35.05 -16.40 -13.84
C ARG A 161 -36.35 -16.57 -14.62
N LYS A 162 -37.40 -15.83 -14.24
CA LYS A 162 -38.72 -15.90 -14.89
C LYS A 162 -38.69 -15.42 -16.35
N GLU A 163 -37.90 -14.39 -16.66
CA GLU A 163 -37.69 -13.92 -18.03
C GLU A 163 -36.95 -14.97 -18.89
N LEU A 164 -35.94 -15.64 -18.33
CA LEU A 164 -35.22 -16.72 -19.01
C LEU A 164 -36.15 -17.91 -19.32
N GLU A 165 -37.00 -18.29 -18.36
CA GLU A 165 -38.01 -19.34 -18.55
C GLU A 165 -39.03 -18.97 -19.64
N ASN A 166 -39.58 -17.75 -19.58
CA ASN A 166 -40.52 -17.26 -20.59
C ASN A 166 -39.89 -17.13 -21.99
N ARG A 167 -38.60 -16.81 -22.07
CA ARG A 167 -37.88 -16.76 -23.35
C ARG A 167 -37.67 -18.17 -23.91
N LYS A 168 -37.38 -19.14 -23.05
CA LYS A 168 -37.19 -20.54 -23.43
C LYS A 168 -38.50 -21.20 -23.88
N SER A 169 -39.62 -20.88 -23.23
CA SER A 169 -40.95 -21.37 -23.61
C SER A 169 -41.50 -20.75 -24.89
N ARG A 170 -41.05 -19.56 -25.27
CA ARG A 170 -41.38 -18.92 -26.56
C ARG A 170 -40.50 -19.38 -27.73
N SER A 171 -39.38 -20.06 -27.45
CA SER A 171 -38.42 -20.52 -28.46
C SER A 171 -38.47 -22.03 -28.75
N GLY A 172 -39.36 -22.77 -28.10
CA GLY A 172 -39.64 -24.19 -28.35
C GLY A 172 -41.06 -24.38 -28.84
#